data_AF-A0A926H4J6-F1
#
_entry.id   AF-A0A926H4J6-F1
#
_cell.length_a   1.000
_cell.length_b   1.000
_cell.length_c   1.000
_cell.angle_alpha   90.00
_cell.angle_beta   90.00
_cell.angle_gamma   90.00
#
_symmetry.space_group_name_H-M   'P 1'
#
loop_
_entity.id
_entity.type
_entity.pdbx_description
1 polymer ?
#
loop_
_entity_poly.entity_id
_entity_poly.type
_entity_poly.pdbx_seq_one_letter_code
_entity_poly.pdbx_strand_id
1 'polypeptide(L)'
;FSNLAYEGGEYVYSGLLLAFGVFLFGPDAVRLFRLVSLEVAAQPDRTPLLWTKNQKTARLVLKGAFVLLAVVLYGFTTATTGPMARFPKTPGLPGITGVYRVTEFRQDGKVIPYSKTPRNDGGAAGSPERSRPPTRWQDVVFETWNTVSIRSNAPVSIHHVETEELPADEQARNYELAGSQGRHYYRYTADASGQRLTLKNANPNQAPETLQLTLTRATNGGLILSGVNHKQDSVYAVLTKVNKKYLLQEAAEAGRRGALTL
;
A
#
# COMPACT_ATOMS: atom_id res chain seq x y z
N PHE A 1 13.85 -19.45 17.33
CA PHE A 1 13.18 -18.76 18.45
C PHE A 1 13.16 -17.28 18.08
N SER A 2 12.08 -16.54 17.85
CA SER A 2 10.66 -16.72 18.16
C SER A 2 9.87 -15.91 17.11
N ASN A 3 9.19 -16.58 16.16
CA ASN A 3 8.19 -15.92 15.30
C ASN A 3 6.93 -15.54 16.12
N LEU A 4 6.82 -16.08 17.33
CA LEU A 4 5.70 -15.86 18.25
C LEU A 4 5.67 -14.42 18.82
N ALA A 5 6.82 -13.75 18.89
CA ALA A 5 6.91 -12.37 19.37
C ALA A 5 6.61 -11.34 18.27
N TYR A 6 6.68 -11.76 17.00
CA TYR A 6 6.73 -10.86 15.84
C TYR A 6 5.38 -10.80 15.08
N GLU A 7 4.66 -11.91 15.01
CA GLU A 7 3.31 -12.03 14.43
C GLU A 7 2.26 -12.35 15.54
N GLY A 8 2.61 -12.05 16.80
CA GLY A 8 1.88 -12.53 17.99
C GLY A 8 0.39 -12.18 18.01
N GLY A 9 -0.03 -11.05 17.43
CA GLY A 9 -1.45 -10.69 17.33
C GLY A 9 -2.26 -11.67 16.49
N GLU A 10 -1.74 -12.06 15.32
CA GLU A 10 -2.40 -12.97 14.39
C GLU A 10 -2.38 -14.41 14.91
N TYR A 11 -1.30 -14.83 15.57
CA TYR A 11 -1.22 -16.15 16.20
C TYR A 11 -2.08 -16.27 17.45
N VAL A 12 -2.19 -15.21 18.27
CA VAL A 12 -3.10 -15.21 19.42
C VAL A 12 -4.54 -15.31 18.95
N TYR A 13 -4.90 -14.57 17.88
CA TYR A 13 -6.23 -14.68 17.29
C TYR A 13 -6.48 -16.05 16.66
N SER A 14 -5.53 -16.57 15.88
CA SER A 14 -5.63 -17.90 15.27
C SER A 14 -5.67 -19.02 16.31
N GLY A 15 -4.87 -18.91 17.37
CA GLY A 15 -4.86 -19.81 18.51
C GLY A 15 -6.18 -19.77 19.29
N LEU A 16 -6.77 -18.58 19.45
CA LEU A 16 -8.11 -18.42 20.03
C LEU A 16 -9.18 -19.09 19.15
N LEU A 17 -9.15 -18.87 17.84
CA LEU A 17 -10.06 -19.51 16.91
C LEU A 17 -9.90 -21.04 16.91
N LEU A 18 -8.65 -21.53 16.96
CA LEU A 18 -8.37 -22.95 17.09
C LEU A 18 -8.91 -23.50 18.41
N ALA A 19 -8.70 -22.80 19.52
CA ALA A 19 -9.24 -23.19 20.83
C ALA A 19 -10.77 -23.22 20.81
N PHE A 20 -11.44 -22.24 20.17
CA PHE A 20 -12.88 -22.25 19.95
C PHE A 20 -13.32 -23.42 19.08
N GLY A 21 -12.58 -23.70 17.99
CA GLY A 21 -12.83 -24.84 17.13
C GLY A 21 -12.74 -26.16 17.90
N VAL A 22 -11.67 -26.37 18.67
CA VAL A 22 -11.49 -27.57 19.51
C VAL A 22 -12.56 -27.65 20.59
N PHE A 23 -12.94 -26.54 21.22
CA PHE A 23 -13.97 -26.53 22.24
C PHE A 23 -15.37 -26.85 21.68
N LEU A 24 -15.72 -26.28 20.53
CA LEU A 24 -17.02 -26.46 19.88
C LEU A 24 -17.14 -27.81 19.19
N PHE A 25 -16.11 -28.24 18.45
CA PHE A 25 -16.14 -29.44 17.62
C PHE A 25 -15.48 -30.65 18.29
N GLY A 26 -14.68 -30.47 19.33
CA GLY A 26 -13.99 -31.55 20.04
C GLY A 26 -14.92 -32.68 20.49
N PRO A 27 -16.05 -32.39 21.16
CA PRO A 27 -17.03 -33.42 21.53
C PRO A 27 -17.58 -34.20 20.33
N ASP A 28 -17.66 -33.55 19.16
CA ASP A 28 -18.18 -34.12 17.92
C ASP A 28 -17.11 -34.65 16.97
N ALA A 29 -15.82 -34.56 17.32
CA ALA A 29 -14.72 -34.81 16.39
C ALA A 29 -14.79 -36.20 15.75
N VAL A 30 -15.09 -37.24 16.54
CA VAL A 30 -15.25 -38.62 16.05
C VAL A 30 -16.47 -38.76 15.13
N ARG A 31 -17.60 -38.10 15.46
CA ARG A 31 -18.82 -38.16 14.65
C ARG A 31 -18.61 -37.47 13.31
N LEU A 32 -17.98 -36.29 13.32
CA LEU A 32 -17.63 -35.54 12.11
C LEU A 32 -16.66 -36.33 11.22
N PHE A 33 -15.64 -36.96 11.80
CA PHE A 33 -14.70 -37.80 11.05
C PHE A 33 -15.40 -39.00 10.39
N ARG A 34 -16.30 -39.69 11.10
CA ARG A 34 -17.06 -40.82 10.52
C ARG A 34 -17.96 -40.37 9.36
N LEU A 35 -18.60 -39.22 9.50
CA LEU A 35 -19.50 -38.69 8.48
C LEU A 35 -18.73 -38.24 7.22
N VAL A 36 -17.63 -37.50 7.40
CA VAL A 36 -16.90 -36.86 6.29
C VAL A 36 -15.85 -37.78 5.68
N SER A 37 -15.06 -38.48 6.51
CA SER A 37 -13.93 -39.29 6.02
C SER A 37 -14.31 -40.74 5.71
N LEU A 38 -15.26 -41.29 6.45
CA LEU A 38 -15.69 -42.69 6.27
C LEU A 38 -17.03 -42.80 5.53
N GLU A 39 -17.69 -41.68 5.25
CA GLU A 39 -19.01 -41.61 4.59
C GLU A 39 -20.09 -42.47 5.29
N VAL A 40 -19.93 -42.70 6.60
CA VAL A 40 -20.87 -43.47 7.41
C VAL A 40 -21.78 -42.52 8.17
N ALA A 41 -23.08 -42.84 8.20
CA ALA A 41 -24.06 -42.08 8.95
C ALA A 41 -23.65 -41.91 10.43
N ALA A 42 -23.57 -40.66 10.88
CA ALA A 42 -23.32 -40.28 12.27
C ALA A 42 -24.59 -39.66 12.88
N GLN A 43 -24.94 -40.05 14.10
CA GLN A 43 -26.07 -39.48 14.81
C GLN A 43 -25.68 -38.15 15.45
N PRO A 44 -26.47 -37.07 15.29
CA PRO A 44 -26.17 -35.78 15.92
C PRO A 44 -26.31 -35.87 17.44
N ASP A 45 -25.43 -35.17 18.16
CA ASP A 45 -25.60 -35.02 19.60
C ASP A 45 -26.82 -34.13 19.87
N ARG A 46 -27.77 -34.65 20.65
CA ARG A 46 -28.98 -33.93 21.06
C ARG A 46 -29.01 -33.70 22.56
N THR A 47 -27.95 -34.03 23.29
CA THR A 47 -27.93 -33.86 24.73
C THR A 47 -27.81 -32.38 25.08
N PRO A 48 -28.86 -31.76 25.65
CA PRO A 48 -28.74 -30.37 26.07
C PRO A 48 -27.83 -30.30 27.29
N LEU A 49 -26.94 -29.30 27.34
CA LEU A 49 -26.23 -29.01 28.58
C LEU A 49 -27.24 -28.62 29.66
N LEU A 50 -27.37 -29.45 30.68
CA LEU A 50 -28.26 -29.22 31.82
C LEU A 50 -27.58 -28.25 32.79
N TRP A 51 -28.09 -27.03 32.89
CA TRP A 51 -27.54 -26.02 33.79
C TRP A 51 -28.41 -25.76 35.01
N THR A 52 -27.76 -25.65 36.16
CA THR A 52 -28.39 -25.19 37.40
C THR A 52 -28.73 -23.69 37.33
N LYS A 53 -29.62 -23.22 38.21
CA LYS A 53 -29.98 -21.79 38.30
C LYS A 53 -28.74 -20.91 38.50
N ASN A 54 -27.83 -21.33 39.38
CA ASN A 54 -26.58 -20.61 39.65
C ASN A 54 -25.67 -20.56 38.43
N GLN A 55 -25.55 -21.65 37.66
CA GLN A 55 -24.77 -21.67 36.43
C GLN A 55 -25.36 -20.76 35.34
N LYS A 56 -26.69 -20.72 35.20
CA LYS A 56 -27.38 -19.81 34.28
C LYS A 56 -27.12 -18.35 34.62
N THR A 57 -27.24 -17.99 35.91
CA THR A 57 -26.94 -16.63 36.39
C THR A 57 -25.46 -16.29 36.22
N ALA A 58 -24.56 -17.20 36.61
CA ALA A 58 -23.11 -17.01 36.47
C ALA A 58 -22.72 -16.77 35.02
N ARG A 59 -23.25 -17.54 34.06
CA ARG A 59 -23.02 -17.29 32.63
C ARG A 59 -23.50 -15.90 32.22
N LEU A 60 -24.70 -15.50 32.62
CA LEU A 60 -25.24 -14.19 32.23
C LEU A 60 -24.36 -13.06 32.76
N VAL A 61 -23.94 -13.15 34.02
CA VAL A 61 -23.04 -12.19 34.67
C VAL A 61 -21.68 -12.16 33.97
N LEU A 62 -21.05 -13.32 33.75
CA LEU A 62 -19.75 -13.40 33.08
C LEU A 62 -19.81 -12.88 31.64
N LYS A 63 -20.89 -13.20 30.91
CA LYS A 63 -21.10 -12.68 29.55
C LYS A 63 -21.27 -11.16 29.56
N GLY A 64 -22.08 -10.64 30.47
CA GLY A 64 -22.29 -9.19 30.63
C GLY A 64 -20.99 -8.47 31.00
N ALA A 65 -20.25 -9.00 31.98
CA ALA A 65 -18.97 -8.47 32.42
C ALA A 65 -17.93 -8.49 31.28
N PHE A 66 -17.86 -9.57 30.51
CA PHE A 66 -16.95 -9.66 29.35
C PHE A 66 -17.29 -8.62 28.28
N VAL A 67 -18.57 -8.47 27.92
CA VAL A 67 -19.01 -7.47 26.93
C VAL A 67 -18.71 -6.06 27.44
N LEU A 68 -19.02 -5.77 28.70
CA LEU A 68 -18.74 -4.47 29.31
C LEU A 68 -17.23 -4.19 29.32
N LEU A 69 -16.42 -5.14 29.75
CA LEU A 69 -14.96 -5.03 29.73
C LEU A 69 -14.43 -4.77 28.32
N ALA A 70 -14.90 -5.54 27.33
CA ALA A 70 -14.48 -5.39 25.94
C ALA A 70 -14.87 -4.01 25.38
N VAL A 71 -16.08 -3.54 25.63
CA VAL A 71 -16.55 -2.21 25.19
C VAL A 71 -15.77 -1.08 25.87
N VAL A 72 -15.54 -1.18 27.18
CA VAL A 72 -14.77 -0.18 27.93
C VAL A 72 -13.32 -0.15 27.48
N LEU A 73 -12.66 -1.31 27.36
CA LEU A 73 -11.28 -1.41 26.90
C LEU A 73 -11.14 -0.91 25.46
N TYR A 74 -12.02 -1.33 24.57
CA TYR A 74 -12.02 -0.88 23.17
C TYR A 74 -12.30 0.63 23.06
N GLY A 75 -13.28 1.14 23.81
CA GLY A 75 -13.60 2.56 23.85
C GLY A 75 -12.45 3.40 24.38
N PHE A 76 -11.81 2.97 25.48
CA PHE A 76 -10.65 3.65 26.06
C PHE A 76 -9.45 3.65 25.11
N THR A 77 -9.09 2.49 24.55
CA THR A 77 -8.00 2.38 23.58
C THR A 77 -8.26 3.23 22.34
N THR A 78 -9.48 3.21 21.80
CA THR A 78 -9.85 4.04 20.65
C THR A 78 -9.82 5.54 20.97
N ALA A 79 -10.30 5.95 22.15
CA ALA A 79 -10.30 7.35 22.55
C ALA A 79 -8.89 7.91 22.83
N THR A 80 -7.96 7.05 23.26
CA THR A 80 -6.58 7.42 23.55
C THR A 80 -5.65 7.28 22.35
N THR A 81 -6.05 6.49 21.35
CA THR A 81 -5.28 6.35 20.11
C THR A 81 -5.55 7.56 19.22
N GLY A 82 -4.50 8.37 18.99
CA GLY A 82 -4.57 9.55 18.15
C GLY A 82 -4.93 9.25 16.68
N PRO A 83 -5.17 10.28 15.86
CA PRO A 83 -5.54 10.10 14.45
C PRO A 83 -4.43 9.38 13.68
N MET A 84 -4.72 8.17 13.21
CA MET A 84 -3.82 7.38 12.37
C MET A 84 -3.77 7.95 10.94
N ALA A 85 -2.59 8.00 10.34
CA ALA A 85 -2.40 8.50 8.97
C ALA A 85 -2.80 7.46 7.91
N ARG A 86 -4.08 7.05 7.87
CA ARG A 86 -4.61 6.19 6.78
C ARG A 86 -4.60 6.90 5.44
N PHE A 87 -5.10 8.14 5.42
CA PHE A 87 -5.26 8.91 4.20
C PHE A 87 -4.38 10.16 4.23
N PRO A 88 -3.86 10.58 3.07
CA PRO A 88 -3.14 11.84 2.94
C PRO A 88 -4.08 13.01 3.22
N LYS A 89 -3.58 13.98 3.97
CA LYS A 89 -4.29 15.22 4.28
C LYS A 89 -3.84 16.35 3.36
N THR A 90 -2.59 16.28 2.89
CA THR A 90 -2.03 17.32 2.03
C THR A 90 -2.54 17.16 0.59
N PRO A 91 -3.29 18.12 0.04
CA PRO A 91 -3.81 18.04 -1.32
C PRO A 91 -2.69 18.11 -2.35
N GLY A 92 -2.96 17.54 -3.53
CA GLY A 92 -2.08 17.62 -4.69
C GLY A 92 -2.22 18.96 -5.40
N LEU A 93 -1.45 19.15 -6.48
CA LEU A 93 -1.54 20.35 -7.28
C LEU A 93 -2.79 20.27 -8.18
N PRO A 94 -3.60 21.34 -8.25
CA PRO A 94 -4.84 21.30 -8.99
C PRO A 94 -4.58 21.21 -10.51
N GLY A 95 -5.37 20.37 -11.18
CA GLY A 95 -5.37 20.25 -12.64
C GLY A 95 -4.24 19.40 -13.24
N ILE A 96 -3.37 18.79 -12.42
CA ILE A 96 -2.30 17.90 -12.91
C ILE A 96 -2.49 16.43 -12.55
N THR A 97 -3.55 16.08 -11.82
CA THR A 97 -3.86 14.70 -11.47
C THR A 97 -4.06 13.84 -12.72
N GLY A 98 -3.47 12.65 -12.71
CA GLY A 98 -3.60 11.66 -13.77
C GLY A 98 -2.32 10.87 -14.05
N VAL A 99 -2.42 9.98 -15.02
CA VAL A 99 -1.31 9.17 -15.52
C VAL A 99 -0.70 9.86 -16.72
N TYR A 100 0.63 9.98 -16.73
CA TYR A 100 1.39 10.62 -17.81
C TYR A 100 2.45 9.67 -18.34
N ARG A 101 2.54 9.56 -19.66
CA ARG A 101 3.63 8.85 -20.33
C ARG A 101 4.82 9.78 -20.54
N VAL A 102 6.02 9.31 -20.25
CA VAL A 102 7.26 10.04 -20.54
C VAL A 102 7.63 9.83 -22.01
N THR A 103 7.43 10.85 -22.84
CA THR A 103 7.72 10.81 -24.28
C THR A 103 9.18 11.16 -24.56
N GLU A 104 9.76 12.05 -23.76
CA GLU A 104 11.16 12.42 -23.84
C GLU A 104 11.76 12.44 -22.44
N PHE A 105 12.97 11.89 -22.31
CA PHE A 105 13.72 11.88 -21.06
C PHE A 105 15.17 12.22 -21.34
N ARG A 106 15.72 13.19 -20.60
CA ARG A 106 17.14 13.53 -20.62
C ARG A 106 17.70 13.48 -19.20
N GLN A 107 18.93 12.99 -19.10
CA GLN A 107 19.73 13.09 -17.89
C GLN A 107 21.09 13.65 -18.29
N ASP A 108 21.59 14.66 -17.58
CA ASP A 108 22.85 15.35 -17.90
C ASP A 108 22.91 15.85 -19.34
N GLY A 109 21.80 16.44 -19.78
CA GLY A 109 21.61 16.93 -21.15
C GLY A 109 21.48 15.85 -22.23
N LYS A 110 21.76 14.58 -21.93
CA LYS A 110 21.74 13.48 -22.89
C LYS A 110 20.36 12.82 -22.96
N VAL A 111 19.81 12.71 -24.17
CA VAL A 111 18.56 11.98 -24.43
C VAL A 111 18.76 10.49 -24.17
N ILE A 112 17.90 9.90 -23.35
CA ILE A 112 17.92 8.47 -23.04
C ILE A 112 16.67 7.80 -23.65
N PRO A 113 16.84 6.92 -24.66
CA PRO A 113 15.72 6.28 -25.34
C PRO A 113 15.03 5.25 -24.44
N TYR A 114 13.77 4.91 -24.79
CA TYR A 114 12.98 3.93 -24.04
C TYR A 114 13.70 2.58 -23.89
N SER A 115 13.80 2.10 -22.66
CA SER A 115 14.28 0.76 -22.32
C SER A 115 13.47 0.18 -21.17
N LYS A 116 13.20 -1.12 -21.24
CA LYS A 116 12.56 -1.88 -20.16
C LYS A 116 13.57 -2.37 -19.12
N THR A 117 14.82 -2.53 -19.50
CA THR A 117 15.90 -2.99 -18.63
C THR A 117 16.85 -1.84 -18.29
N PRO A 118 17.48 -1.87 -17.10
CA PRO A 118 18.68 -1.10 -16.88
C PRO A 118 19.71 -1.46 -17.97
N ARG A 119 20.22 -0.47 -18.70
CA ARG A 119 21.28 -0.65 -19.69
C ARG A 119 22.58 -1.10 -18.99
N ASN A 120 22.89 -2.39 -19.01
CA ASN A 120 24.28 -2.81 -18.85
C ASN A 120 25.00 -2.42 -20.14
N ASP A 121 25.60 -1.25 -20.17
CA ASP A 121 26.69 -1.00 -21.10
C ASP A 121 27.76 -2.04 -20.81
N GLY A 122 27.92 -3.00 -21.73
CA GLY A 122 28.88 -4.09 -21.63
C GLY A 122 30.33 -3.59 -21.73
N GLY A 123 30.75 -2.76 -20.77
CA GLY A 123 32.14 -2.39 -20.57
C GLY A 123 32.95 -3.66 -20.32
N ALA A 124 34.01 -3.82 -21.10
CA ALA A 124 34.97 -4.89 -20.92
C ALA A 124 35.40 -4.96 -19.45
N ALA A 125 35.53 -6.19 -18.92
CA ALA A 125 36.01 -6.43 -17.58
C ALA A 125 37.39 -5.77 -17.38
N GLY A 126 37.45 -4.62 -16.69
CA GLY A 126 38.70 -3.91 -16.43
C GLY A 126 38.64 -2.38 -16.38
N SER A 127 37.56 -1.73 -16.83
CA SER A 127 37.44 -0.27 -16.72
C SER A 127 36.93 0.16 -15.33
N PRO A 128 37.63 1.06 -14.61
CA PRO A 128 37.27 1.47 -13.25
C PRO A 128 36.06 2.42 -13.20
N GLU A 129 35.57 2.91 -14.34
CA GLU A 129 34.39 3.75 -14.44
C GLU A 129 33.15 2.85 -14.57
N ARG A 130 32.66 2.34 -13.43
CA ARG A 130 31.37 1.64 -13.35
C ARG A 130 30.23 2.62 -13.64
N SER A 131 29.96 2.84 -14.91
CA SER A 131 28.75 3.53 -15.38
C SER A 131 27.54 2.69 -14.98
N ARG A 132 26.87 3.06 -13.89
CA ARG A 132 25.53 2.53 -13.61
C ARG A 132 24.62 2.96 -14.77
N PRO A 133 23.79 2.06 -15.34
CA PRO A 133 22.83 2.45 -16.36
C PRO A 133 22.10 3.74 -15.99
N PRO A 134 21.93 4.70 -16.91
CA PRO A 134 21.10 5.85 -16.65
C PRO A 134 19.66 5.38 -16.38
N THR A 135 19.08 5.88 -15.29
CA THR A 135 17.71 5.56 -14.88
C THR A 135 16.75 6.34 -15.76
N ARG A 136 15.98 5.66 -16.60
CA ARG A 136 14.99 6.29 -17.47
C ARG A 136 13.60 6.21 -16.87
N TRP A 137 12.93 7.35 -16.75
CA TRP A 137 11.52 7.41 -16.40
C TRP A 137 10.63 6.93 -17.57
N GLN A 138 9.61 6.15 -17.26
CA GLN A 138 8.69 5.55 -18.23
C GLN A 138 7.32 6.22 -18.19
N ASP A 139 6.75 6.33 -16.99
CA ASP A 139 5.49 7.00 -16.74
C ASP A 139 5.50 7.63 -15.34
N VAL A 140 4.72 8.69 -15.19
CA VAL A 140 4.59 9.49 -13.99
C VAL A 140 3.11 9.58 -13.65
N VAL A 141 2.74 9.36 -12.39
CA VAL A 141 1.37 9.49 -11.91
C VAL A 141 1.35 10.56 -10.83
N PHE A 142 0.49 11.57 -11.02
CA PHE A 142 0.15 12.53 -9.99
C PHE A 142 -1.19 12.13 -9.38
N GLU A 143 -1.19 11.94 -8.05
CA GLU A 143 -2.41 11.63 -7.30
C GLU A 143 -3.23 12.90 -7.01
N THR A 144 -4.38 12.74 -6.37
CA THR A 144 -5.21 13.88 -5.90
C THR A 144 -4.63 14.56 -4.65
N TRP A 145 -3.68 13.91 -4.00
CA TRP A 145 -2.88 14.41 -2.87
C TRP A 145 -1.42 14.61 -3.28
N ASN A 146 -0.56 15.03 -2.36
CA ASN A 146 0.84 15.42 -2.63
C ASN A 146 1.80 14.23 -2.89
N THR A 147 1.33 13.19 -3.58
CA THR A 147 2.16 12.04 -3.97
C THR A 147 2.28 11.95 -5.48
N VAL A 148 3.51 11.69 -5.92
CA VAL A 148 3.84 11.40 -7.31
C VAL A 148 4.56 10.06 -7.37
N SER A 149 4.13 9.18 -8.27
CA SER A 149 4.83 7.90 -8.50
C SER A 149 5.48 7.88 -9.87
N ILE A 150 6.75 7.52 -9.90
CA ILE A 150 7.57 7.47 -11.11
C ILE A 150 7.95 6.02 -11.35
N ARG A 151 7.50 5.49 -12.49
CA ARG A 151 8.01 4.21 -12.99
C ARG A 151 9.31 4.45 -13.72
N SER A 152 10.33 3.70 -13.37
CA SER A 152 11.61 3.73 -14.06
C SER A 152 12.14 2.31 -14.28
N ASN A 153 13.25 2.18 -14.99
CA ASN A 153 14.00 0.94 -15.07
C ASN A 153 14.98 0.77 -13.89
N ALA A 154 14.97 1.64 -12.87
CA ALA A 154 15.78 1.44 -11.68
C ALA A 154 15.14 0.40 -10.75
N PRO A 155 15.96 -0.41 -10.06
CA PRO A 155 15.46 -1.32 -9.05
C PRO A 155 14.91 -0.54 -7.85
N VAL A 156 13.76 -0.99 -7.34
CA VAL A 156 13.14 -0.48 -6.11
C VAL A 156 13.44 -1.48 -4.99
N SER A 157 14.05 -1.01 -3.90
CA SER A 157 14.22 -1.82 -2.70
C SER A 157 12.86 -2.01 -2.05
N ILE A 158 12.39 -3.24 -1.92
CA ILE A 158 11.10 -3.52 -1.28
C ILE A 158 11.20 -3.08 0.18
N HIS A 159 10.27 -2.24 0.60
CA HIS A 159 10.11 -1.92 2.02
C HIS A 159 9.27 -3.03 2.64
N HIS A 160 9.95 -3.93 3.34
CA HIS A 160 9.29 -4.99 4.09
C HIS A 160 8.86 -4.42 5.44
N VAL A 161 7.57 -4.54 5.71
CA VAL A 161 7.00 -4.25 7.02
C VAL A 161 6.35 -5.54 7.46
N GLU A 162 6.73 -5.97 8.65
CA GLU A 162 6.30 -7.25 9.23
C GLU A 162 4.96 -7.12 9.96
N THR A 163 4.51 -5.90 10.25
CA THR A 163 3.21 -5.62 10.87
C THR A 163 2.39 -4.63 10.04
N GLU A 164 1.08 -4.86 9.96
CA GLU A 164 0.13 -3.88 9.40
C GLU A 164 -0.14 -2.78 10.43
N GLU A 165 0.84 -1.91 10.65
CA GLU A 165 0.72 -0.76 11.52
C GLU A 165 0.43 0.51 10.72
N LEU A 166 -0.52 1.30 11.24
CA LEU A 166 -0.81 2.61 10.70
C LEU A 166 -0.01 3.65 11.48
N PRO A 167 0.98 4.30 10.87
CA PRO A 167 1.77 5.29 11.57
C PRO A 167 0.90 6.50 11.92
N ALA A 168 1.20 7.11 13.08
CA ALA A 168 0.61 8.39 13.46
C ALA A 168 1.16 9.54 12.58
N ASP A 169 2.43 9.44 12.16
CA ASP A 169 3.07 10.43 11.28
C ASP A 169 2.72 10.18 9.81
N GLU A 170 2.28 11.24 9.14
CA GLU A 170 1.95 11.24 7.71
C GLU A 170 3.18 10.96 6.83
N GLN A 171 4.38 11.38 7.26
CA GLN A 171 5.62 11.09 6.54
C GLN A 171 6.09 9.64 6.68
N ALA A 172 5.69 8.95 7.74
CA ALA A 172 6.01 7.54 7.95
C ALA A 172 5.04 6.59 7.23
N ARG A 173 3.92 7.10 6.70
CA ARG A 173 2.92 6.33 5.97
C ARG A 173 3.52 5.53 4.80
N ASN A 174 3.07 4.29 4.63
CA ASN A 174 3.64 3.36 3.66
C ASN A 174 2.61 2.72 2.72
N TYR A 175 1.31 2.97 2.88
CA TYR A 175 0.27 2.28 2.08
C TYR A 175 0.47 2.40 0.56
N GLU A 176 1.03 3.52 0.08
CA GLU A 176 1.22 3.80 -1.36
C GLU A 176 2.32 2.95 -1.97
N LEU A 177 3.34 2.62 -1.18
CA LEU A 177 4.50 1.84 -1.61
C LEU A 177 4.46 0.38 -1.14
N ALA A 178 3.61 0.06 -0.15
CA ALA A 178 3.42 -1.29 0.36
C ALA A 178 2.96 -2.23 -0.76
N GLY A 179 3.67 -3.34 -0.95
CA GLY A 179 3.38 -4.32 -2.01
C GLY A 179 3.63 -3.83 -3.45
N SER A 180 4.07 -2.59 -3.65
CA SER A 180 4.35 -2.05 -4.98
C SER A 180 5.80 -2.32 -5.37
N GLN A 181 5.99 -3.04 -6.48
CA GLN A 181 7.30 -3.23 -7.09
C GLN A 181 7.40 -2.42 -8.40
N GLY A 182 8.57 -1.82 -8.64
CA GLY A 182 8.89 -1.16 -9.90
C GLY A 182 8.44 0.29 -10.05
N ARG A 183 7.96 0.94 -8.98
CA ARG A 183 7.71 2.39 -8.94
C ARG A 183 8.37 3.02 -7.72
N HIS A 184 8.90 4.22 -7.92
CA HIS A 184 9.36 5.08 -6.83
C HIS A 184 8.24 6.05 -6.48
N TYR A 185 7.87 6.11 -5.20
CA TYR A 185 6.85 7.02 -4.70
C TYR A 185 7.54 8.19 -4.03
N TYR A 186 7.11 9.40 -4.33
CA TYR A 186 7.65 10.61 -3.72
C TYR A 186 6.50 11.43 -3.13
N ARG A 187 6.72 11.92 -1.92
CA ARG A 187 5.92 13.01 -1.38
C ARG A 187 6.54 14.31 -1.86
N TYR A 188 5.72 15.25 -2.31
CA TYR A 188 6.23 16.53 -2.78
C TYR A 188 5.65 17.71 -2.01
N THR A 189 6.43 18.78 -1.94
CA THR A 189 5.97 20.11 -1.59
C THR A 189 6.11 21.00 -2.82
N ALA A 190 5.19 21.94 -2.98
CA ALA A 190 5.23 22.93 -4.04
C ALA A 190 5.45 24.31 -3.43
N ASP A 191 6.15 25.19 -4.14
CA ASP A 191 6.21 26.60 -3.78
C ASP A 191 4.84 27.29 -3.97
N ALA A 192 4.73 28.55 -3.51
CA ALA A 192 3.47 29.30 -3.61
C ALA A 192 2.95 29.45 -5.05
N SER A 193 3.85 29.38 -6.05
CA SER A 193 3.48 29.43 -7.47
C SER A 193 3.02 28.08 -8.03
N GLY A 194 3.26 26.99 -7.31
CA GLY A 194 3.00 25.63 -7.76
C GLY A 194 3.95 25.15 -8.86
N GLN A 195 5.07 25.84 -9.09
CA GLN A 195 6.02 25.54 -10.17
C GLN A 195 7.25 24.82 -9.67
N ARG A 196 7.79 25.16 -8.50
CA ARG A 196 8.94 24.43 -7.94
C ARG A 196 8.46 23.34 -7.01
N LEU A 197 8.82 22.11 -7.33
CA LEU A 197 8.49 20.90 -6.59
C LEU A 197 9.73 20.34 -5.92
N THR A 198 9.65 20.08 -4.63
CA THR A 198 10.66 19.31 -3.89
C THR A 198 10.06 17.96 -3.57
N LEU A 199 10.57 16.91 -4.22
CA LEU A 199 10.13 15.53 -4.06
C LEU A 199 11.10 14.82 -3.11
N LYS A 200 10.55 14.09 -2.13
CA LYS A 200 11.30 13.20 -1.23
C LYS A 200 10.76 11.80 -1.38
N ASN A 201 11.64 10.82 -1.62
CA ASN A 201 11.24 9.43 -1.77
C ASN A 201 10.56 8.94 -0.48
N ALA A 202 9.38 8.36 -0.63
CA ALA A 202 8.55 7.87 0.45
C ALA A 202 9.06 6.55 1.02
N ASN A 203 9.90 5.81 0.28
CA ASN A 203 10.49 4.56 0.71
C ASN A 203 11.66 4.81 1.68
N PRO A 204 11.59 4.32 2.93
CA PRO A 204 12.66 4.51 3.91
C PRO A 204 14.02 3.94 3.46
N ASN A 205 14.02 2.86 2.68
CA ASN A 205 15.23 2.24 2.13
C ASN A 205 15.92 3.11 1.06
N GLN A 206 15.26 4.19 0.64
CA GLN A 206 15.73 5.15 -0.36
C GLN A 206 15.52 6.59 0.12
N ALA A 207 15.41 6.81 1.43
CA ALA A 207 15.12 8.12 2.03
C ALA A 207 16.02 9.30 1.60
N PRO A 208 17.32 9.11 1.25
CA PRO A 208 18.15 10.20 0.74
C PRO A 208 17.75 10.69 -0.67
N GLU A 209 16.96 9.91 -1.40
CA GLU A 209 16.58 10.25 -2.78
C GLU A 209 15.57 11.41 -2.78
N THR A 210 16.04 12.54 -3.31
CA THR A 210 15.27 13.76 -3.50
C THR A 210 15.37 14.22 -4.95
N LEU A 211 14.34 14.92 -5.42
CA LEU A 211 14.33 15.60 -6.71
C LEU A 211 13.86 17.04 -6.50
N GLN A 212 14.57 18.00 -7.06
CA GLN A 212 14.14 19.40 -7.11
C GLN A 212 13.78 19.71 -8.55
N LEU A 213 12.49 19.88 -8.83
CA LEU A 213 11.97 19.96 -10.19
C LEU A 213 11.17 21.25 -10.36
N THR A 214 11.25 21.82 -11.56
CA THR A 214 10.34 22.85 -12.04
C THR A 214 9.29 22.18 -12.91
N LEU A 215 8.03 22.48 -12.65
CA LEU A 215 6.85 22.04 -13.37
C LEU A 215 6.39 23.14 -14.32
N THR A 216 6.36 22.82 -15.62
CA THR A 216 5.77 23.69 -16.64
C THR A 216 4.56 23.00 -17.25
N ARG A 217 3.43 23.71 -17.33
CA ARG A 217 2.20 23.21 -17.96
C ARG A 217 2.22 23.55 -19.44
N ALA A 218 2.06 22.55 -20.30
CA ALA A 218 1.92 22.74 -21.74
C ALA A 218 0.45 22.98 -22.12
N THR A 219 0.23 23.67 -23.24
CA THR A 219 -1.10 24.09 -23.72
C THR A 219 -2.04 22.92 -24.01
N ASN A 220 -1.50 21.74 -24.33
CA ASN A 220 -2.24 20.52 -24.61
C ASN A 220 -2.53 19.65 -23.37
N GLY A 221 -2.35 20.18 -22.16
CA GLY A 221 -2.49 19.42 -20.91
C GLY A 221 -1.30 18.49 -20.61
N GLY A 222 -0.25 18.52 -21.43
CA GLY A 222 1.04 17.93 -21.13
C GLY A 222 1.77 18.70 -20.03
N LEU A 223 2.77 18.06 -19.42
CA LEU A 223 3.61 18.66 -18.39
C LEU A 223 5.07 18.49 -18.77
N ILE A 224 5.92 19.41 -18.31
CA ILE A 224 7.37 19.29 -18.40
C ILE A 224 7.92 19.38 -16.99
N LEU A 225 8.78 18.43 -16.63
CA LEU A 225 9.51 18.41 -15.38
C LEU A 225 10.99 18.61 -15.68
N SER A 226 11.63 19.61 -15.07
CA SER A 226 13.05 19.88 -15.27
C SER A 226 13.74 20.33 -13.99
N GLY A 227 14.90 19.77 -13.67
CA GLY A 227 15.66 20.18 -12.49
C GLY A 227 16.80 19.21 -12.18
N VAL A 228 17.00 18.89 -10.91
CA VAL A 228 18.12 18.04 -10.47
C VAL A 228 17.69 16.91 -9.54
N ASN A 229 18.46 15.83 -9.54
CA ASN A 229 18.31 14.73 -8.58
C ASN A 229 19.21 14.90 -7.34
N HIS A 230 19.15 13.95 -6.41
CA HIS A 230 19.99 13.94 -5.19
C HIS A 230 21.51 13.92 -5.46
N LYS A 231 21.93 13.53 -6.67
CA LYS A 231 23.34 13.53 -7.11
C LYS A 231 23.75 14.80 -7.84
N GLN A 232 22.84 15.77 -7.96
CA GLN A 232 22.99 16.98 -8.78
C GLN A 232 23.02 16.70 -10.29
N ASP A 233 22.62 15.50 -10.73
CA ASP A 233 22.45 15.23 -12.16
C ASP A 233 21.21 15.98 -12.66
N SER A 234 21.31 16.61 -13.83
CA SER A 234 20.16 17.27 -14.42
C SER A 234 19.15 16.25 -14.92
N VAL A 235 17.87 16.52 -14.72
CA VAL A 235 16.75 15.67 -15.16
C VAL A 235 15.78 16.52 -15.96
N TYR A 236 15.35 16.02 -17.11
CA TYR A 236 14.32 16.63 -17.94
C TYR A 236 13.36 15.56 -18.47
N ALA A 237 12.07 15.75 -18.27
CA ALA A 237 11.03 14.82 -18.70
C ALA A 237 9.84 15.55 -19.33
N VAL A 238 9.46 15.13 -20.54
CA VAL A 238 8.23 15.59 -21.20
C VAL A 238 7.14 14.56 -20.97
N LEU A 239 6.02 15.01 -20.41
CA LEU A 239 4.93 14.20 -19.93
C LEU A 239 3.68 14.45 -20.78
N THR A 240 3.17 13.39 -21.41
CA THR A 240 1.90 13.43 -22.15
C THR A 240 0.81 12.74 -21.34
N LYS A 241 -0.31 13.44 -21.08
CA LYS A 241 -1.42 12.88 -20.30
C LYS A 241 -2.03 11.69 -21.04
N VAL A 242 -2.18 10.58 -20.32
CA VAL A 242 -2.86 9.39 -20.84
C VAL A 242 -4.33 9.52 -20.51
N ASN A 243 -5.19 9.41 -21.52
CA ASN A 243 -6.63 9.30 -21.32
C ASN A 243 -6.96 7.88 -20.82
N LYS A 244 -6.69 7.63 -19.54
CA LYS A 244 -6.93 6.34 -18.90
C LYS A 244 -8.35 6.33 -18.35
N LYS A 245 -9.19 5.47 -18.94
CA LYS A 245 -10.51 5.17 -18.42
C LYS A 245 -10.42 4.14 -17.31
N TYR A 246 -11.02 4.44 -16.16
CA TYR A 246 -11.11 3.51 -15.05
C TYR A 246 -12.48 2.85 -15.08
N LEU A 247 -12.53 1.53 -15.24
CA LEU A 247 -13.79 0.79 -15.34
C LEU A 247 -14.78 1.09 -14.21
N LEU A 248 -14.28 1.31 -12.99
CA LEU A 248 -15.12 1.68 -11.84
C LEU A 248 -15.74 3.09 -11.99
N GLN A 249 -15.00 4.04 -12.57
CA GLN A 249 -15.52 5.39 -12.86
C GLN A 249 -16.52 5.33 -14.00
N GLU A 250 -16.17 4.66 -15.11
CA GLU A 250 -17.07 4.46 -16.25
C GLU A 250 -18.37 3.76 -15.81
N ALA A 251 -18.29 2.75 -14.94
CA ALA A 251 -19.46 2.06 -14.39
C ALA A 251 -20.31 2.96 -13.46
N ALA A 252 -19.66 3.81 -12.66
CA ALA A 252 -20.35 4.75 -11.79
C ALA A 252 -21.08 5.83 -12.61
N GLU A 253 -20.46 6.32 -13.69
CA GLU A 253 -21.02 7.33 -14.60
C GLU A 253 -22.14 6.76 -15.47
N ALA A 254 -21.98 5.55 -15.99
CA ALA A 254 -23.01 4.85 -16.77
C ALA A 254 -24.20 4.41 -15.89
N GLY A 255 -23.99 4.25 -14.57
CA GLY A 255 -24.98 3.74 -13.63
C GLY A 255 -25.32 2.26 -13.85
N ARG A 256 -26.17 1.69 -13.00
CA ARG A 256 -26.50 0.24 -12.98
C ARG A 256 -27.08 -0.34 -14.29
N ARG A 257 -27.54 0.52 -15.21
CA ARG A 257 -28.19 0.12 -16.48
C ARG A 257 -27.49 0.66 -17.73
N GLY A 258 -26.44 1.47 -17.59
CA GLY A 258 -25.72 2.03 -18.73
C GLY A 258 -24.66 1.07 -19.26
N ALA A 259 -24.44 1.08 -20.57
CA ALA A 259 -23.36 0.35 -21.20
C ALA A 259 -22.02 1.08 -20.98
N LEU A 260 -20.94 0.33 -20.73
CA LEU A 260 -19.59 0.87 -20.55
C LEU A 260 -19.01 1.32 -21.90
N THR A 261 -18.53 2.56 -21.98
CA THR A 261 -17.85 3.09 -23.18
C THR A 261 -16.33 3.11 -22.99
N LEU A 262 -15.64 2.08 -23.47
CA LEU A 262 -14.18 1.94 -23.39
C LEU A 262 -13.42 2.82 -24.40
#